data_AF-A0A7X0P1J0-F1
#
_entry.id   AF-A0A7X0P1J0-F1
#
_cell.length_a   1.000
_cell.length_b   1.000
_cell.length_c   1.000
_cell.angle_alpha   90.00
_cell.angle_beta   90.00
_cell.angle_gamma   90.00
#
_symmetry.space_group_name_H-M   'P 1'
#
loop_
_entity.id
_entity.type
_entity.pdbx_description
1 polymer ?
#
loop_
_entity_poly.entity_id
_entity_poly.type
_entity_poly.pdbx_seq_one_letter_code
_entity_poly.pdbx_strand_id
1 'polypeptide(L)'
;MTGAVLDGQDALRGELPEAHAARERGLDGARLDDFLLAVDEGVVNAVVHGGGAGRLSLWCGNGVLCCEVSDQGPGIPAWLLADVSLPLPALPRHLL
;
A
#
# COMPACT_ATOMS: atom_id res chain seq x y z
N MET A 1 -15.91 -10.69 -13.77
CA MET A 1 -14.87 -9.87 -14.43
C MET A 1 -13.64 -9.97 -13.56
N THR A 2 -12.66 -10.76 -14.00
CA THR A 2 -11.54 -11.24 -13.18
C THR A 2 -10.37 -10.29 -13.36
N GLY A 3 -10.03 -9.52 -12.33
CA GLY A 3 -8.83 -8.68 -12.31
C GLY A 3 -7.59 -9.58 -12.31
N ALA A 4 -6.63 -9.28 -13.17
CA ALA A 4 -5.35 -9.99 -13.20
C ALA A 4 -4.63 -9.76 -11.86
N VAL A 5 -4.42 -10.84 -11.10
CA VAL A 5 -3.54 -10.88 -9.94
C VAL A 5 -2.12 -11.03 -10.49
N LEU A 6 -1.31 -9.98 -10.39
CA LEU A 6 0.14 -10.14 -10.53
C LEU A 6 0.64 -10.58 -9.15
N ASP A 7 0.83 -11.89 -8.98
CA ASP A 7 1.42 -12.46 -7.76
C ASP A 7 2.92 -12.15 -7.76
N GLY A 8 3.29 -10.99 -7.21
CA GLY A 8 4.67 -10.59 -7.01
C GLY A 8 5.27 -11.39 -5.86
N GLN A 9 5.78 -12.58 -6.15
CA GLN A 9 6.67 -13.30 -5.25
C GLN A 9 8.08 -12.81 -5.51
N ASP A 10 8.52 -11.74 -4.85
CA ASP A 10 9.94 -11.53 -4.54
C ASP A 10 10.11 -10.37 -3.54
N ALA A 11 11.13 -10.51 -2.70
CA ALA A 11 11.37 -9.71 -1.51
C ALA A 11 11.30 -8.19 -1.74
N LEU A 12 10.69 -7.48 -0.78
CA LEU A 12 10.51 -6.02 -0.68
C LEU A 12 11.84 -5.23 -0.63
N ARG A 13 12.71 -5.37 -1.63
CA ARG A 13 13.94 -4.59 -1.76
C ARG A 13 14.12 -4.09 -3.18
N GLY A 14 13.69 -2.83 -3.36
CA GLY A 14 14.32 -1.88 -4.27
C GLY A 14 13.82 -1.92 -5.71
N GLU A 15 13.30 -0.76 -6.13
CA GLU A 15 13.06 -0.31 -7.52
C GLU A 15 11.68 -0.53 -8.15
N LEU A 16 10.70 0.23 -7.63
CA LEU A 16 9.63 0.96 -8.34
C LEU A 16 8.80 0.26 -9.46
N PRO A 17 8.45 -1.04 -9.44
CA PRO A 17 7.50 -1.57 -10.41
C PRO A 17 6.09 -1.01 -10.15
N GLU A 18 5.78 -0.60 -8.91
CA GLU A 18 4.45 -0.16 -8.50
C GLU A 18 4.09 1.22 -9.08
N ALA A 19 5.06 2.14 -9.21
CA ALA A 19 4.82 3.47 -9.76
C ALA A 19 4.46 3.42 -11.25
N HIS A 20 5.14 2.58 -12.01
CA HIS A 20 4.81 2.34 -13.41
C HIS A 20 3.46 1.62 -13.54
N ALA A 21 3.27 0.54 -12.78
CA ALA A 21 2.04 -0.23 -12.74
C ALA A 21 0.81 0.61 -12.35
N ALA A 22 0.96 1.54 -11.41
CA ALA A 22 -0.09 2.48 -10.98
C ALA A 22 -0.41 3.51 -12.06
N ARG A 23 0.62 4.06 -12.73
CA ARG A 23 0.44 4.97 -13.88
C ARG A 23 -0.29 4.31 -15.04
N GLU A 24 0.09 3.09 -15.41
CA GLU A 24 -0.60 2.32 -16.45
C GLU A 24 -2.08 2.05 -16.11
N ARG A 25 -2.42 2.05 -14.82
CA ARG A 25 -3.77 1.86 -14.30
C ARG A 25 -4.51 3.18 -14.02
N GLY A 26 -3.95 4.31 -14.46
CA GLY A 26 -4.63 5.61 -14.48
C GLY A 26 -4.44 6.47 -13.23
N LEU A 27 -3.47 6.16 -12.36
CA LEU A 27 -3.06 7.09 -11.31
C LEU A 27 -1.97 8.04 -11.81
N ASP A 28 -2.18 9.33 -11.61
CA ASP A 28 -1.25 10.38 -11.96
C ASP A 28 -1.21 11.48 -10.89
N GLY A 29 -0.25 12.40 -11.06
CA GLY A 29 -0.04 13.58 -10.21
C GLY A 29 -0.06 13.26 -8.72
N ALA A 30 -0.71 14.12 -7.94
CA ALA A 30 -0.78 14.00 -6.48
C ALA A 30 -1.42 12.69 -6.01
N ARG A 31 -2.34 12.09 -6.79
CA ARG A 31 -2.97 10.81 -6.40
C ARG A 31 -1.99 9.65 -6.52
N LEU A 32 -1.10 9.69 -7.51
CA LEU A 32 -0.02 8.71 -7.60
C LEU A 32 0.97 8.88 -6.45
N ASP A 33 1.33 10.12 -6.11
CA ASP A 33 2.26 10.39 -5.02
C ASP A 33 1.70 9.93 -3.67
N ASP A 34 0.44 10.26 -3.37
CA ASP A 34 -0.22 9.83 -2.14
C ASP A 34 -0.39 8.30 -2.09
N PHE A 35 -0.65 7.66 -3.25
CA PHE A 35 -0.72 6.20 -3.35
C PHE A 35 0.64 5.55 -3.06
N LEU A 36 1.71 6.02 -3.71
CA LEU A 36 3.05 5.47 -3.52
C LEU A 36 3.54 5.67 -2.08
N LEU A 37 3.24 6.81 -1.46
CA LEU A 37 3.53 7.04 -0.05
C LEU A 37 2.82 6.01 0.84
N ALA A 38 1.52 5.79 0.64
CA ALA A 38 0.77 4.81 1.42
C ALA A 38 1.30 3.38 1.26
N VAL A 39 1.72 3.02 0.04
CA VAL A 39 2.34 1.72 -0.24
C VAL A 39 3.70 1.59 0.46
N ASP A 40 4.56 2.59 0.37
CA ASP A 40 5.88 2.59 0.99
C ASP A 40 5.77 2.45 2.52
N GLU A 41 4.88 3.23 3.14
CA GLU A 41 4.60 3.12 4.57
C GLU A 41 4.06 1.72 4.95
N GLY A 42 3.18 1.15 4.14
CA GLY A 42 2.69 -0.22 4.34
C GLY A 42 3.82 -1.25 4.28
N VAL A 43 4.72 -1.12 3.30
CA VAL A 43 5.89 -1.99 3.10
C VAL A 43 6.87 -1.85 4.25
N VAL A 44 7.21 -0.63 4.66
CA VAL A 44 8.08 -0.38 5.80
C VAL A 44 7.49 -1.00 7.06
N ASN A 45 6.19 -0.81 7.31
CA ASN A 45 5.52 -1.43 8.46
C ASN A 45 5.61 -2.97 8.41
N ALA A 46 5.32 -3.58 7.27
CA ALA A 46 5.40 -5.03 7.08
C ALA A 46 6.83 -5.57 7.30
N VAL A 47 7.86 -4.90 6.79
CA VAL A 47 9.25 -5.35 6.94
C VAL A 47 9.77 -5.10 8.34
N VAL A 48 9.61 -3.90 8.88
CA VAL A 48 10.20 -3.49 10.16
C VAL A 48 9.46 -4.12 11.34
N HIS A 49 8.13 -4.19 11.27
CA HIS A 49 7.28 -4.65 12.37
C HIS A 49 6.66 -6.03 12.13
N GLY A 50 6.47 -6.43 10.87
CA GLY A 50 5.83 -7.69 10.47
C GLY A 50 6.76 -8.90 10.33
N GLY A 51 8.01 -8.83 10.82
CA GLY A 51 8.90 -9.99 10.88
C GLY A 51 9.90 -10.11 9.73
N GLY A 52 10.21 -9.00 9.03
CA GLY A 52 11.35 -8.91 8.11
C GLY A 52 11.05 -9.20 6.65
N ALA A 53 9.86 -9.70 6.32
CA ALA A 53 9.42 -9.96 4.95
C ALA A 53 7.91 -9.77 4.81
N GLY A 54 7.47 -9.43 3.60
CA GLY A 54 6.06 -9.29 3.24
C GLY A 54 5.85 -9.47 1.75
N ARG A 55 4.59 -9.50 1.34
CA ARG A 55 4.13 -9.59 -0.05
C ARG A 55 3.34 -8.35 -0.41
N LEU A 56 3.58 -7.82 -1.61
CA LEU A 56 2.81 -6.74 -2.20
C LEU A 56 2.04 -7.25 -3.41
N SER A 57 0.76 -6.95 -3.46
CA SER A 57 -0.15 -7.32 -4.55
C SER A 57 -0.89 -6.09 -5.07
N LEU A 58 -0.93 -5.93 -6.39
CA LEU A 58 -1.63 -4.83 -7.07
C LEU A 58 -2.68 -5.36 -8.04
N TRP A 59 -3.90 -4.86 -7.97
CA TRP A 59 -4.96 -5.22 -8.90
C TRP A 59 -5.99 -4.10 -9.07
N CYS A 60 -6.71 -4.11 -10.19
CA CYS A 60 -7.87 -3.25 -10.39
C CYS A 60 -9.16 -4.03 -10.10
N GLY A 61 -10.02 -3.49 -9.25
CA GLY A 61 -11.35 -4.02 -8.95
C GLY A 61 -12.38 -2.90 -8.97
N ASN A 62 -13.48 -3.07 -9.72
CA ASN A 62 -14.58 -2.09 -9.79
C ASN A 62 -14.13 -0.65 -10.11
N GLY A 63 -13.12 -0.49 -10.97
CA GLY A 63 -12.57 0.84 -11.34
C GLY A 63 -11.66 1.47 -10.29
N VAL A 64 -11.28 0.72 -9.24
CA VAL A 64 -10.37 1.16 -8.19
C VAL A 64 -9.06 0.39 -8.27
N LEU A 65 -7.93 1.08 -8.17
CA LEU A 65 -6.64 0.44 -7.94
C LEU A 65 -6.53 0.04 -6.46
N CYS A 66 -6.37 -1.24 -6.21
CA CYS A 66 -6.13 -1.80 -4.89
C CYS A 66 -4.66 -2.20 -4.76
N CYS A 67 -4.09 -1.92 -3.59
CA CYS A 67 -2.81 -2.47 -3.15
C CYS A 67 -3.04 -3.22 -1.84
N GLU A 68 -2.49 -4.42 -1.74
CA GLU A 68 -2.42 -5.18 -0.49
C GLU A 68 -0.96 -5.41 -0.14
N VAL A 69 -0.64 -5.11 1.11
CA VAL A 69 0.62 -5.50 1.73
C VAL A 69 0.28 -6.49 2.82
N SER A 70 0.90 -7.67 2.78
CA SER A 70 0.72 -8.71 3.78
C SER A 70 2.06 -9.13 4.36
N ASP A 71 2.12 -9.25 5.68
CA ASP A 71 3.23 -9.85 6.42
C ASP A 71 2.77 -11.10 7.17
N GLN A 72 3.72 -11.79 7.81
CA GLN A 72 3.46 -12.97 8.65
C GLN A 72 3.86 -12.69 10.10
N GLY A 73 3.88 -11.42 10.48
CA GLY A 73 4.23 -10.97 11.81
C GLY A 73 3.14 -11.26 12.82
N PRO A 74 3.39 -10.95 14.11
CA PRO A 74 2.44 -11.21 15.19
C PRO A 74 1.16 -10.35 15.13
N GLY A 75 1.05 -9.46 14.15
CA GLY A 75 -0.03 -8.48 14.03
C GLY A 75 0.10 -7.32 15.02
N ILE A 76 -0.89 -6.42 14.96
CA ILE A 76 -0.95 -5.25 15.84
C ILE A 76 -1.71 -5.65 17.12
N PRO A 77 -1.11 -5.50 18.32
CA PRO A 77 -1.80 -5.88 19.55
C PRO A 77 -2.98 -4.93 19.82
N ALA A 78 -4.07 -5.49 20.36
CA ALA A 78 -5.35 -4.76 20.53
C ALA A 78 -5.24 -3.48 21.38
N TRP A 79 -4.35 -3.47 22.36
CA TRP A 79 -4.13 -2.29 23.21
C TRP A 79 -3.53 -1.11 22.43
N LEU A 80 -2.70 -1.37 21.41
CA LEU A 80 -2.12 -0.31 20.60
C LEU A 80 -3.17 0.34 19.71
N LEU A 81 -4.11 -0.46 19.18
CA LEU A 81 -5.23 0.04 18.36
C LEU A 81 -6.23 0.89 19.15
N ALA A 82 -6.38 0.63 20.45
CA ALA A 82 -7.29 1.38 21.31
C ALA A 82 -6.83 2.82 21.58
N ASP A 83 -5.53 3.09 21.41
CA ASP A 83 -4.91 4.37 21.78
C ASP A 83 -4.60 5.27 20.55
N VAL A 84 -4.85 4.77 19.33
CA VAL A 84 -4.60 5.55 18.10
C VAL A 84 -5.85 6.39 17.76
N SER A 85 -5.80 7.70 18.06
CA SER A 85 -6.56 8.64 17.24
C SER A 85 -5.86 8.76 15.89
N LEU A 86 -6.39 8.09 14.86
CA LEU A 86 -5.93 8.33 13.50
C LEU A 86 -6.17 9.80 13.17
N PRO A 87 -5.17 10.53 12.66
CA PRO A 87 -5.41 11.87 12.15
C PRO A 87 -6.53 11.80 11.12
N LEU A 88 -7.41 12.81 11.10
CA LEU A 88 -8.40 12.93 10.04
C LEU A 88 -7.66 12.78 8.70
N PRO A 89 -8.21 12.02 7.73
CA PRO A 89 -7.58 11.91 6.42
C PRO A 89 -7.28 13.32 5.94
N ALA A 90 -6.02 13.59 5.63
CA ALA A 90 -5.61 14.90 5.15
C ALA A 90 -6.51 15.24 3.96
N LEU A 91 -7.19 16.39 4.03
CA LEU A 91 -7.94 16.86 2.88
C LEU A 91 -6.96 16.90 1.70
N PRO A 92 -7.34 16.36 0.53
CA PRO A 92 -6.49 16.39 -0.63
C PRO A 92 -5.92 17.78 -0.84
N ARG A 93 -4.62 17.86 -1.14
CA ARG A 93 -3.85 19.11 -1.26
C ARG A 93 -4.40 20.08 -2.32
N HIS A 94 -5.32 19.60 -3.18
CA HIS A 94 -6.03 20.37 -4.21
C HIS A 94 -7.36 20.99 -3.72
N LEU A 95 -7.74 20.78 -2.46
CA LEU A 95 -8.93 21.35 -1.81
C LEU A 95 -8.58 22.44 -0.79
N LEU A 96 -7.32 22.89 -0.76
CA LEU A 96 -6.81 24.02 0.04
C LEU A 96 -6.37 25.17 -0.87
#